data_AF-A0A1V1PI49-F1
#
_entry.id   AF-A0A1V1PI49-F1
#
_cell.length_a   1.000
_cell.length_b   1.000
_cell.length_c   1.000
_cell.angle_alpha   90.00
_cell.angle_beta   90.00
_cell.angle_gamma   90.00
#
_symmetry.space_group_name_H-M   'P 1'
#
loop_
_entity.id
_entity.type
_entity.pdbx_description
1 polymer ?
#
loop_
_entity_poly.entity_id
_entity_poly.type
_entity_poly.pdbx_seq_one_letter_code
_entity_poly.pdbx_strand_id
1 'polypeptide(L)' 'MKAGGTLIYAVCSLEPEETFQVIADFLSQNKTFQVDRQCQLCLKPFMDKNGYYIFRPNIHEMDGFFAVCLKKL' A
#
# COMPACT_ATOMS: atom_id res chain seq x y z
N MET A 1 8.88 -13.89 6.33
CA MET A 1 8.96 -12.69 7.20
C MET A 1 8.76 -13.08 8.66
N LYS A 2 9.48 -12.44 9.60
CA LYS A 2 9.33 -12.65 11.05
C LYS A 2 8.07 -11.93 11.56
N ALA A 3 7.50 -12.39 12.68
CA ALA A 3 6.38 -11.70 13.33
C ALA A 3 6.77 -10.24 13.63
N GLY A 4 5.83 -9.31 13.44
CA GLY A 4 6.04 -7.87 13.57
C GLY A 4 6.79 -7.20 12.42
N GLY A 5 7.24 -7.94 11.40
CA GLY A 5 7.93 -7.36 10.24
C GLY A 5 7.00 -6.57 9.31
N THR A 6 7.56 -5.57 8.64
CA THR A 6 6.86 -4.74 7.65
C THR A 6 7.24 -5.16 6.23
N LEU A 7 6.23 -5.38 5.39
CA LEU A 7 6.33 -5.53 3.93
C LEU A 7 5.82 -4.25 3.28
N ILE A 8 6.53 -3.73 2.29
CA ILE A 8 6.06 -2.61 1.48
C ILE A 8 5.82 -3.13 0.07
N TYR A 9 4.62 -2.91 -0.44
CA TYR A 9 4.28 -3.16 -1.84
C TYR A 9 4.14 -1.81 -2.54
N ALA A 10 4.73 -1.66 -3.73
CA ALA A 10 4.73 -0.42 -4.48
C ALA A 10 4.80 -0.67 -5.99
N VAL A 11 4.04 0.10 -6.77
CA VAL A 11 4.01 0.05 -8.24
C VAL A 11 3.84 1.45 -8.82
N CYS A 12 4.38 1.68 -10.02
CA CYS A 12 4.16 2.91 -10.81
C CYS A 12 2.94 2.75 -11.73
N SER A 13 1.81 2.32 -11.15
CA SER A 13 0.55 2.10 -11.84
C SER A 13 -0.61 2.47 -10.93
N LEU A 14 -1.74 2.85 -11.54
CA LEU A 14 -3.01 3.08 -10.87
C LEU A 14 -4.07 2.05 -11.26
N GLU A 15 -3.71 1.08 -12.10
CA GLU A 15 -4.62 0.03 -12.53
C GLU A 15 -5.02 -0.85 -11.32
N PRO A 16 -6.33 -1.09 -11.10
CA PRO A 16 -6.83 -1.91 -10.00
C PRO A 16 -6.09 -3.24 -9.80
N GLU A 17 -5.80 -3.92 -10.91
CA GLU A 17 -5.20 -5.25 -11.02
C GLU A 17 -3.75 -5.27 -10.54
N GLU A 18 -3.09 -4.11 -10.47
CA GLU A 18 -1.73 -3.93 -9.97
C GLU A 18 -1.69 -3.24 -8.60
N THR A 19 -2.84 -2.82 -8.06
CA THR A 19 -2.90 -2.00 -6.84
C THR A 19 -3.76 -2.65 -5.76
N PHE A 20 -4.94 -2.10 -5.46
CA PHE A 20 -5.77 -2.55 -4.35
C PHE A 20 -6.30 -3.97 -4.54
N GLN A 21 -6.45 -4.47 -5.76
CA GLN A 21 -6.89 -5.84 -6.00
C GLN A 21 -5.81 -6.85 -5.61
N VAL A 22 -4.55 -6.57 -5.94
CA VAL A 22 -3.40 -7.38 -5.47
C VAL A 22 -3.37 -7.44 -3.94
N ILE A 23 -3.63 -6.32 -3.27
CA ILE A 23 -3.63 -6.26 -1.80
C ILE A 23 -4.81 -7.04 -1.22
N ALA A 24 -6.00 -6.92 -1.80
CA ALA A 24 -7.17 -7.68 -1.38
C ALA A 24 -6.94 -9.19 -1.52
N ASP A 25 -6.43 -9.63 -2.67
CA ASP A 25 -6.12 -11.03 -2.95
C ASP A 25 -5.03 -11.55 -2.02
N PHE A 26 -3.95 -10.78 -1.81
CA PHE A 26 -2.88 -11.12 -0.88
C PHE A 26 -3.40 -11.32 0.55
N LEU A 27 -4.21 -10.37 1.07
CA LEU A 27 -4.79 -10.46 2.41
C LEU A 27 -5.86 -11.56 2.53
N SER A 28 -6.51 -11.92 1.42
CA SER A 28 -7.44 -13.05 1.39
C SER A 28 -6.73 -14.37 1.66
N GLN A 29 -5.51 -14.54 1.12
CA GLN A 29 -4.70 -15.74 1.22
C GLN A 29 -3.76 -15.74 2.43
N ASN A 30 -3.38 -14.56 2.93
CA ASN A 30 -2.37 -14.39 3.99
C ASN A 30 -2.97 -13.72 5.23
N LYS A 31 -3.76 -14.46 6.01
CA LYS A 31 -4.44 -13.97 7.23
C LYS A 31 -3.51 -13.50 8.37
N THR A 32 -2.21 -13.75 8.24
CA THR A 32 -1.19 -13.26 9.18
C THR A 32 -0.65 -11.87 8.82
N PHE A 33 -1.25 -11.19 7.84
CA PHE A 33 -0.90 -9.83 7.45
C PHE A 33 -2.10 -8.90 7.60
N GLN A 34 -1.79 -7.62 7.84
CA GLN A 34 -2.77 -6.54 7.84
C GLN A 34 -2.16 -5.26 7.28
N VAL A 35 -2.99 -4.33 6.80
CA VAL A 35 -2.53 -2.99 6.41
C VAL A 35 -2.03 -2.24 7.64
N ASP A 36 -0.81 -1.73 7.55
CA ASP A 36 -0.14 -0.97 8.61
C ASP A 36 -0.25 0.53 8.36
N ARG A 37 -1.27 1.15 8.95
CA ARG A 37 -1.49 2.61 8.91
C ARG A 37 -0.52 3.40 9.78
N GLN A 38 0.23 2.73 10.66
CA GLN A 38 1.22 3.36 11.53
C GLN A 38 2.62 3.40 10.89
N CYS A 39 2.80 2.69 9.77
CA CYS A 39 4.02 2.70 8.97
C CYS A 39 4.44 4.14 8.66
N GLN A 40 5.61 4.54 9.17
CA GLN A 40 6.14 5.89 9.01
C GLN A 40 6.89 5.98 7.69
N LEU A 41 6.16 6.13 6.59
CA LEU A 41 6.76 6.58 5.33
C LEU A 41 6.76 8.11 5.29
N CYS A 42 7.74 8.68 4.60
CA CYS A 42 7.78 10.11 4.25
C CYS A 42 6.62 10.53 3.30
N LEU A 43 5.65 9.66 3.07
CA LEU A 43 4.52 9.80 2.16
C LEU A 43 3.18 9.95 2.90
N LYS A 44 3.17 10.11 4.24
CA LYS A 44 1.96 10.26 5.07
C LYS A 44 0.88 11.21 4.50
N PRO A 45 1.22 12.38 3.91
CA PRO A 45 0.21 13.27 3.34
C PRO A 45 -0.61 12.66 2.19
N PHE A 46 -0.11 11.60 1.55
CA PHE A 46 -0.74 10.93 0.41
C PHE A 46 -1.47 9.64 0.81
N MET A 47 -1.55 9.34 2.11
CA MET A 47 -2.26 8.17 2.61
C MET A 47 -3.77 8.41 2.58
N ASP A 48 -4.51 7.49 1.98
CA ASP A 48 -5.96 7.47 1.99
C ASP A 48 -6.53 6.86 3.28
N LYS A 49 -7.86 6.82 3.40
CA LYS A 49 -8.57 6.23 4.54
C LYS A 49 -8.33 4.72 4.73
N ASN A 50 -7.86 4.03 3.70
CA ASN A 50 -7.61 2.59 3.73
C ASN A 50 -6.19 2.28 4.20
N GLY A 51 -5.27 3.25 4.13
CA GLY A 51 -3.85 3.08 4.42
C GLY A 51 -3.00 2.93 3.15
N TYR A 52 -3.55 3.28 1.99
CA TYR A 52 -2.85 3.25 0.71
C TYR A 52 -2.27 4.62 0.39
N TYR A 53 -1.05 4.65 -0.09
CA TYR A 53 -0.38 5.83 -0.59
C TYR A 53 -0.63 5.92 -2.09
N ILE A 54 -1.37 6.93 -2.54
CA ILE A 54 -1.76 7.05 -3.95
C ILE A 54 -1.34 8.43 -4.46
N PHE A 55 -0.49 8.43 -5.48
CA PHE A 55 -0.11 9.64 -6.21
C PHE A 55 -0.86 9.67 -7.52
N ARG A 56 -1.63 10.74 -7.75
CA ARG A 56 -2.37 10.95 -8.98
C ARG A 56 -1.67 12.01 -9.86
N PRO A 57 -1.49 11.74 -11.16
CA PRO A 57 -0.84 12.68 -12.08
C PRO A 57 -1.48 14.07 -12.08
N ASN A 58 -2.81 14.10 -12.05
CA ASN A 58 -3.58 15.34 -12.12
C ASN A 58 -3.51 16.19 -10.84
N ILE A 59 -2.94 15.67 -9.75
CA ILE A 59 -2.89 16.36 -8.44
C ILE A 59 -1.46 16.69 -8.05
N HIS A 60 -0.48 15.88 -8.45
CA HIS A 60 0.87 15.93 -7.89
C HIS A 60 1.97 16.17 -8.93
N GLU A 61 1.63 16.43 -10.20
CA GLU A 61 2.63 16.64 -11.27
C GLU A 61 3.68 15.51 -11.34
N MET A 62 3.27 14.28 -11.01
CA MET A 62 4.09 13.07 -10.95
C MET A 62 3.36 11.89 -11.58
N ASP A 63 4.11 10.89 -12.06
CA ASP A 63 3.50 9.66 -12.57
C ASP A 63 2.65 8.96 -11.51
N GLY A 64 1.63 8.23 -11.97
CA GLY A 64 0.72 7.49 -11.10
C GLY A 64 1.49 6.46 -10.27
N PHE A 65 1.34 6.53 -8.95
CA PHE A 65 2.06 5.64 -8.03
C PHE A 65 1.13 5.14 -6.93
N PHE A 66 1.30 3.87 -6.58
CA PHE A 66 0.60 3.21 -5.49
C PHE A 66 1.61 2.54 -4.55
N ALA A 67 1.41 2.69 -3.25
CA ALA A 67 2.09 1.88 -2.26
C ALA A 67 1.23 1.56 -1.04
N VAL A 68 1.57 0.48 -0.34
CA VAL A 68 0.97 0.10 0.95
C VAL A 68 2.02 -0.54 1.85
N CYS A 69 1.93 -0.28 3.16
CA CYS A 69 2.64 -1.05 4.16
C CYS A 69 1.74 -2.15 4.72
N LEU A 70 2.28 -3.36 4.80
CA LEU A 70 1.64 -4.52 5.41
C LEU A 70 2.48 -4.99 6.59
N LYS A 71 1.86 -5.23 7.74
CA LYS A 71 2.53 -5.76 8.92
C LYS A 71 2.19 -7.23 9.08
N LYS A 72 3.20 -8.06 9.27
CA LYS A 72 3.01 -9.44 9.70
C LYS A 72 2.68 -9.46 11.19
N LEU A 73 1.55 -10.07 11.53
CA LEU A 73 1.10 -10.30 12.91
C LEU A 73 2.05 -11.24 13.66
#